data_AF-A0A813TIB0-F1
#
_entry.id   AF-A0A813TIB0-F1
#
_cell.length_a   1.000
_cell.length_b   1.000
_cell.length_c   1.000
_cell.angle_alpha   90.00
_cell.angle_beta   90.00
_cell.angle_gamma   90.00
#
_symmetry.space_group_name_H-M   'P 1'
#
loop_
_entity.id
_entity.type
_entity.pdbx_description
1 polymer ?
#
loop_
_entity_poly.entity_id
_entity_poly.type
_entity_poly.pdbx_seq_one_letter_code
_entity_poly.pdbx_strand_id
1 'polypeptide(L)'
;MSNVVFLDDGDEKDNDVSILDDGDIIPIKRSRGHPKKIKNIQSVKRDIDSLVDWAREWRMAFNYEKCITMFISNREFSSNPINLVMTKDDDSAHNFTRTKSARDLGFILSDDLKWNNHVSLAVSKANSVLGILKRTFKFWNIETFKILFTTYVRPHLDYAAPVWNPYKKKLKCSF
;
A
#
# COMPACT_ATOMS: atom_id res chain seq x y z
N MET A 1 -9.96 0.10 5.56
CA MET A 1 -9.51 1.38 6.10
C MET A 1 -8.48 1.04 7.14
N SER A 2 -7.25 0.89 6.67
CA SER A 2 -6.06 0.46 7.40
C SER A 2 -4.99 1.50 7.10
N ASN A 3 -4.31 2.01 8.12
CA ASN A 3 -3.34 3.09 7.94
C ASN A 3 -1.96 2.43 7.90
N VAL A 4 -1.23 2.60 6.80
CA VAL A 4 0.04 1.90 6.60
C VAL A 4 1.18 2.93 6.58
N VAL A 5 2.14 2.76 7.48
CA VAL A 5 3.37 3.56 7.49
C VAL A 5 4.44 2.78 6.72
N PHE A 6 4.89 3.34 5.59
CA PHE A 6 5.95 2.77 4.78
C PHE A 6 7.30 3.39 5.14
N LEU A 7 8.30 2.53 5.35
CA LEU A 7 9.69 2.92 5.54
C LEU A 7 10.51 2.31 4.41
N ASP A 8 10.96 3.15 3.48
CA ASP A 8 11.82 2.77 2.37
C ASP A 8 13.29 3.03 2.73
N ASP A 9 14.14 2.01 2.55
CA ASP A 9 15.58 2.03 2.83
C ASP A 9 16.37 1.63 1.56
N GLY A 10 16.00 2.25 0.43
CA GLY A 10 16.64 2.08 -0.87
C GLY A 10 18.03 2.69 -0.96
N ASP A 11 18.98 1.93 -1.53
CA ASP A 11 20.32 2.42 -1.83
C ASP A 11 20.30 3.53 -2.89
N GLU A 12 20.99 4.61 -2.54
CA GLU A 12 21.34 5.77 -3.36
C GLU A 12 20.22 6.79 -3.68
N LYS A 13 19.97 7.62 -2.66
CA LYS A 13 19.66 9.08 -2.66
C LYS A 13 18.27 9.56 -2.30
N ASP A 14 17.26 8.72 -2.18
CA ASP A 14 15.92 9.18 -1.76
C ASP A 14 15.26 8.15 -0.83
N ASN A 15 15.34 8.37 0.48
CA ASN A 15 14.59 7.59 1.47
C ASN A 15 13.40 8.47 1.90
N ASP A 16 12.20 8.12 1.48
CA ASP A 16 10.95 8.84 1.77
C ASP A 16 10.07 8.04 2.73
N VAL A 17 9.65 8.65 3.86
CA VAL A 17 8.52 8.12 4.66
C VAL A 17 7.25 8.57 3.98
N SER A 18 6.46 7.62 3.51
CA SER A 18 5.13 7.88 2.98
C SER A 18 4.11 7.17 3.87
N ILE A 19 3.14 7.93 4.38
CA ILE A 19 1.98 7.41 5.08
C ILE A 19 0.83 7.53 4.08
N LEU A 20 0.30 6.39 3.64
CA LEU A 20 -0.91 6.36 2.83
C LEU A 20 -2.08 6.13 3.78
N ASP A 21 -3.01 7.08 3.80
CA ASP A 21 -4.29 6.96 4.49
C ASP A 21 -5.43 7.09 3.45
N ASP A 22 -6.42 6.21 3.58
CA ASP A 22 -7.53 6.05 2.65
C ASP A 22 -8.55 7.19 2.85
N GLY A 23 -8.37 8.31 2.15
CA GLY A 23 -9.49 9.22 1.81
C GLY A 23 -9.43 10.63 2.38
N ASP A 24 -8.54 10.92 3.32
CA ASP A 24 -8.19 12.29 3.67
C ASP A 24 -6.78 12.57 3.15
N ILE A 25 -6.66 13.53 2.24
CA ILE A 25 -5.37 14.19 2.02
C ILE A 25 -5.08 14.89 3.33
N ILE A 26 -4.43 14.22 4.29
CA ILE A 26 -3.79 14.89 5.41
C ILE A 26 -2.70 15.74 4.74
N PRO A 27 -2.86 17.07 4.66
CA PRO A 27 -1.87 17.89 4.02
C PRO A 27 -0.72 17.98 5.02
N ILE A 28 0.21 17.02 4.95
CA ILE A 28 1.54 17.24 5.46
C ILE A 28 2.07 18.39 4.61
N LYS A 29 2.05 19.61 5.15
CA LYS A 29 2.78 20.74 4.58
C LYS A 29 4.25 20.32 4.58
N ARG A 30 4.71 19.66 3.51
CA ARG A 30 6.12 19.55 3.17
C ARG A 30 6.58 20.99 2.97
N SER A 31 7.23 21.54 3.99
CA SER A 31 8.04 22.75 3.86
C SER A 31 8.84 22.60 2.57
N ARG A 32 8.75 23.57 1.64
CA ARG A 32 9.50 23.61 0.38
C ARG A 32 11.00 23.66 0.68
N GLY A 33 11.56 22.52 0.97
CA GLY A 33 12.97 22.25 1.21
C GLY A 33 13.22 20.84 0.70
N HIS A 34 14.40 20.64 0.11
CA HIS A 34 14.87 19.35 -0.41
C HIS A 34 14.47 18.15 0.46
N PRO A 35 14.26 16.95 -0.14
CA PRO A 35 13.97 15.73 0.59
C PRO A 35 15.00 15.55 1.71
N LYS A 36 14.53 15.64 2.96
CA LYS A 36 15.39 15.50 4.13
C LYS A 36 15.70 14.02 4.29
N LYS A 37 16.90 13.64 3.86
CA LYS A 37 17.59 12.38 4.15
C LYS A 37 17.18 11.83 5.52
N ILE A 38 16.39 10.75 5.57
CA ILE A 38 16.06 10.07 6.83
C ILE A 38 17.38 9.58 7.44
N LYS A 39 17.72 10.12 8.60
CA LYS A 39 19.00 9.81 9.27
C LYS A 39 18.85 9.15 10.64
N ASN A 40 17.65 8.93 11.17
CA ASN A 40 17.52 8.33 12.50
C ASN A 40 16.10 7.79 12.80
N ILE A 41 15.99 6.64 13.48
CA ILE A 41 14.72 6.09 14.01
C ILE A 41 13.97 7.13 14.86
N GLN A 42 14.73 7.98 15.56
CA GLN A 42 14.18 9.07 16.36
C GLN A 42 13.45 10.14 15.53
N SER A 43 13.85 10.36 14.28
CA SER A 43 13.15 11.31 13.38
C SER A 43 11.79 10.78 12.96
N VAL A 44 11.73 9.50 12.58
CA VAL A 44 10.48 8.81 12.24
C VAL A 44 9.51 8.82 13.42
N LYS A 45 10.01 8.53 14.63
CA LYS A 45 9.19 8.59 15.83
C LYS A 45 8.59 9.99 16.05
N ARG A 46 9.39 11.04 15.90
CA ARG A 46 8.90 12.43 16.03
C ARG A 46 7.82 12.76 15.01
N ASP A 47 7.97 12.29 13.78
CA ASP A 47 6.98 12.52 12.73
C ASP A 47 5.66 11.80 13.04
N ILE A 48 5.73 10.57 13.59
CA ILE A 48 4.55 9.82 14.08
C ILE A 48 3.88 10.55 15.24
N ASP A 49 4.64 11.00 16.24
CA ASP A 49 4.08 11.74 17.39
C ASP A 49 3.41 13.05 16.92
N SER A 50 4.01 13.75 15.95
CA SER A 50 3.41 14.94 15.34
C SER A 50 2.11 14.65 14.60
N LEU A 51 1.99 13.46 13.99
CA LEU A 51 0.77 13.00 13.32
C LEU A 51 -0.35 12.70 14.33
N VAL A 52 0.00 12.10 15.48
CA VAL A 52 -0.93 11.88 16.60
C VAL A 52 -1.47 13.21 17.11
N ASP A 53 -0.58 14.17 17.38
CA ASP A 53 -0.95 15.48 17.88
C ASP A 53 -1.83 16.23 16.87
N TRP A 54 -1.52 16.12 15.57
CA TRP A 54 -2.36 16.66 14.52
C TRP A 54 -3.75 16.02 14.53
N ALA A 55 -3.87 14.69 14.58
CA ALA A 55 -5.17 14.02 14.63
C ALA A 55 -5.98 14.47 15.85
N ARG A 56 -5.32 14.63 17.01
CA ARG A 56 -5.94 15.12 18.25
C ARG A 56 -6.49 16.53 18.09
N GLU A 57 -5.73 17.45 17.48
CA GLU A 57 -6.17 18.82 17.18
C GLU A 57 -7.46 18.82 16.32
N TRP A 58 -7.51 17.93 15.33
CA TRP A 58 -8.68 17.78 14.45
C TRP A 58 -9.78 16.88 15.02
N ARG A 59 -9.66 16.44 16.28
CA ARG A 59 -10.60 15.52 16.96
C ARG A 59 -10.82 14.21 16.21
N MET A 60 -9.78 13.73 15.54
CA MET A 60 -9.71 12.43 14.90
C MET A 60 -8.97 11.45 15.82
N ALA A 61 -9.25 10.15 15.68
CA ALA A 61 -8.58 9.10 16.44
C ALA A 61 -8.02 8.03 15.50
N PHE A 62 -6.78 7.61 15.73
CA PHE A 62 -6.18 6.53 14.97
C PHE A 62 -6.72 5.17 15.41
N ASN A 63 -6.89 4.27 14.44
CA ASN A 63 -7.09 2.86 14.75
C ASN A 63 -5.72 2.19 14.91
N TYR A 64 -5.21 2.21 16.15
CA TYR A 64 -3.88 1.70 16.48
C TYR A 64 -3.67 0.24 16.03
N GLU A 65 -4.67 -0.63 16.17
CA GLU A 65 -4.57 -2.04 15.75
C GLU A 65 -4.41 -2.25 14.24
N LYS A 66 -4.83 -1.26 13.44
CA LYS A 66 -4.64 -1.29 11.98
C LYS A 66 -3.36 -0.59 11.53
N CYS A 67 -2.69 0.10 12.44
CA CYS A 67 -1.44 0.77 12.17
C CYS A 67 -0.31 -0.27 12.16
N ILE A 68 0.24 -0.50 10.98
CA ILE A 68 1.29 -1.49 10.76
C ILE A 68 2.56 -0.82 10.23
N THR A 69 3.70 -1.45 10.51
CA THR A 69 4.99 -1.05 9.94
C THR A 69 5.44 -2.08 8.93
N MET A 70 5.83 -1.62 7.74
CA MET A 70 6.50 -2.42 6.74
C MET A 70 7.82 -1.75 6.35
N PHE A 71 8.89 -2.54 6.36
CA PHE A 71 10.21 -2.11 5.92
C PHE A 71 10.43 -2.59 4.50
N ILE A 72 10.73 -1.67 3.59
CA ILE A 72 11.04 -1.96 2.20
C ILE A 72 12.55 -1.77 2.05
N SER A 73 13.28 -2.84 1.77
CA SER A 73 14.72 -2.78 1.53
C SER A 73 15.17 -3.86 0.55
N ASN A 74 16.12 -3.51 -0.31
CA ASN A 74 16.81 -4.46 -1.19
C ASN A 74 17.89 -5.27 -0.46
N ARG A 75 18.25 -4.89 0.78
CA ARG A 75 19.23 -5.60 1.58
C ARG A 75 18.51 -6.53 2.55
N GLU A 76 19.07 -7.72 2.78
CA GLU A 76 18.64 -8.52 3.93
C GLU A 76 18.92 -7.70 5.17
N PHE A 77 17.85 -7.19 5.80
CA PHE A 77 17.92 -6.47 7.06
C PHE A 77 18.26 -7.45 8.17
N SER A 78 19.54 -7.85 8.21
CA SER A 78 20.12 -8.59 9.31
C SER A 78 20.38 -7.60 10.44
N SER A 79 19.91 -7.97 11.63
CA SER A 79 20.12 -7.32 12.94
C SER A 79 19.08 -6.26 13.39
N ASN A 80 18.40 -6.64 14.47
CA ASN A 80 17.46 -5.95 15.35
C ASN A 80 16.13 -5.41 14.80
N PRO A 81 14.98 -5.86 15.35
CA PRO A 81 13.69 -5.26 15.06
C PRO A 81 13.67 -3.83 15.63
N ILE A 82 13.64 -2.84 14.76
CA ILE A 82 13.32 -1.47 15.14
C ILE A 82 11.84 -1.47 15.54
N ASN A 83 11.57 -1.53 16.83
CA ASN A 83 10.22 -1.41 17.37
C ASN A 83 9.84 0.07 17.40
N LEU A 84 8.97 0.45 16.48
CA LEU A 84 8.33 1.77 16.51
C LEU A 84 7.20 1.75 17.53
N VAL A 85 7.05 2.88 18.22
CA VAL A 85 6.05 3.07 19.26
C VAL A 85 5.29 4.36 18.98
N MET A 86 3.98 4.29 19.07
CA MET A 86 3.05 5.42 18.98
C MET A 86 2.45 5.69 20.36
N THR A 87 2.34 6.95 20.74
CA THR A 87 1.62 7.33 21.96
C THR A 87 0.13 7.39 21.64
N LYS A 88 -0.68 6.66 22.41
CA LYS A 88 -2.14 6.67 22.27
C LYS A 88 -2.75 7.90 22.96
N ASP A 89 -4.05 8.08 22.78
CA ASP A 89 -4.83 9.16 23.41
C ASP A 89 -4.92 9.04 24.94
N ASP A 90 -4.73 7.84 25.50
CA ASP A 90 -4.70 7.56 26.93
C ASP A 90 -3.27 7.60 27.53
N ASP A 91 -2.32 8.22 26.83
CA ASP A 91 -0.88 8.24 27.13
C ASP A 91 -0.21 6.84 27.21
N SER A 92 -0.91 5.78 26.81
CA SER A 92 -0.32 4.45 26.72
C SER A 92 0.51 4.29 25.44
N ALA A 93 1.54 3.45 25.50
CA ALA A 93 2.37 3.13 24.35
C ALA A 93 1.74 2.01 23.51
N HIS A 94 1.62 2.22 22.19
CA HIS A 94 1.28 1.18 21.22
C HIS A 94 2.49 0.81 20.38
N ASN A 95 2.83 -0.48 20.34
CA ASN A 95 3.89 -0.99 19.47
C ASN A 95 3.29 -1.33 18.11
N PHE A 96 3.87 -0.82 17.02
CA PHE A 96 3.43 -1.18 15.69
C PHE A 96 3.69 -2.66 15.41
N THR A 97 2.72 -3.31 14.79
CA THR A 97 2.90 -4.68 14.30
C THR A 97 3.67 -4.65 12.98
N ARG A 98 4.77 -5.42 12.91
CA ARG A 98 5.54 -5.58 11.68
C ARG A 98 4.84 -6.54 10.73
N THR A 99 4.68 -6.17 9.47
CA THR A 99 4.19 -7.05 8.40
C THR A 99 5.18 -7.14 7.24
N LYS A 100 5.07 -8.22 6.47
CA LYS A 100 5.75 -8.38 5.17
C LYS A 100 4.87 -7.97 3.98
N SER A 101 3.57 -7.81 4.22
CA SER A 101 2.65 -7.38 3.18
C SER A 101 1.56 -6.52 3.78
N ALA A 102 1.25 -5.42 3.11
CA ALA A 102 0.17 -4.52 3.45
C ALA A 102 -0.85 -4.49 2.31
N ARG A 103 -2.14 -4.42 2.66
CA ARG A 103 -3.20 -4.15 1.70
C ARG A 103 -3.63 -2.70 1.86
N ASP A 104 -3.58 -1.96 0.77
CA ASP A 104 -3.95 -0.55 0.71
C ASP A 104 -4.73 -0.28 -0.57
N LEU A 105 -5.81 0.51 -0.50
CA LEU A 105 -6.70 0.82 -1.64
C LEU A 105 -7.07 -0.39 -2.54
N GLY A 106 -7.13 -1.60 -2.00
CA GLY A 106 -7.44 -2.83 -2.75
C GLY A 106 -6.28 -3.48 -3.52
N PHE A 107 -5.07 -2.91 -3.51
CA PHE A 107 -3.85 -3.59 -3.96
C PHE A 107 -3.02 -4.11 -2.78
N ILE A 108 -2.09 -5.03 -3.05
CA ILE A 108 -1.22 -5.62 -2.02
C ILE A 108 0.21 -5.18 -2.32
N LEU A 109 0.85 -4.52 -1.36
CA LEU A 109 2.27 -4.22 -1.40
C LEU A 109 3.02 -5.22 -0.51
N SER A 110 4.09 -5.79 -1.05
CA SER A 110 5.00 -6.69 -0.32
C SER A 110 6.29 -5.93 0.03
N ASP A 111 6.95 -6.34 1.11
CA ASP A 111 8.24 -5.80 1.57
C ASP A 111 9.36 -5.97 0.52
N ASP A 112 9.29 -7.02 -0.28
CA ASP A 112 10.20 -7.31 -1.39
C ASP A 112 9.84 -6.61 -2.71
N LEU A 113 8.83 -5.73 -2.69
CA LEU A 113 8.28 -5.02 -3.86
C LEU A 113 7.87 -5.95 -5.01
N LYS A 114 7.67 -7.26 -4.75
CA LYS A 114 7.16 -8.19 -5.76
C LYS A 114 5.64 -8.15 -5.81
N TRP A 115 5.13 -8.12 -7.03
CA TRP A 115 3.70 -7.99 -7.32
C TRP A 115 2.97 -9.33 -7.47
N ASN A 116 3.65 -10.46 -7.34
CA ASN A 116 3.09 -11.80 -7.59
C ASN A 116 1.80 -12.06 -6.79
N ASN A 117 1.80 -11.68 -5.51
CA ASN A 117 0.63 -11.83 -4.63
C ASN A 117 -0.55 -10.96 -5.10
N HIS A 118 -0.27 -9.71 -5.48
CA HIS A 118 -1.28 -8.80 -6.00
C HIS A 118 -1.84 -9.27 -7.35
N VAL A 119 -0.98 -9.64 -8.28
CA VAL A 119 -1.35 -10.14 -9.62
C VAL A 119 -2.20 -11.41 -9.50
N SER A 120 -1.78 -12.36 -8.66
CA SER A 120 -2.56 -13.60 -8.41
C SER A 120 -3.96 -13.28 -7.90
N LEU A 121 -4.09 -12.33 -6.97
CA LEU A 121 -5.39 -11.89 -6.45
C LEU A 121 -6.24 -11.21 -7.53
N ALA A 122 -5.66 -10.33 -8.34
CA ALA A 122 -6.33 -9.64 -9.43
C ALA A 122 -6.87 -10.62 -10.47
N VAL A 123 -6.04 -11.58 -10.89
CA VAL A 123 -6.41 -12.65 -11.83
C VAL A 123 -7.51 -13.54 -11.24
N SER A 124 -7.41 -13.91 -9.95
CA SER A 124 -8.43 -14.72 -9.27
C SER A 124 -9.79 -14.03 -9.23
N LYS A 125 -9.82 -12.72 -8.93
CA LYS A 125 -11.05 -11.91 -8.97
C LYS A 125 -11.61 -11.81 -10.39
N ALA A 126 -10.78 -11.50 -11.38
CA ALA A 126 -11.18 -11.42 -12.78
C ALA A 126 -11.79 -12.75 -13.28
N ASN A 127 -11.16 -13.88 -12.95
CA ASN A 127 -11.68 -15.22 -13.28
C ASN A 127 -12.98 -15.55 -12.56
N SER A 128 -13.12 -15.14 -11.29
CA SER A 128 -14.36 -15.33 -10.53
C SER A 128 -15.53 -14.60 -11.19
N VAL A 129 -15.32 -13.34 -11.60
CA VAL A 129 -16.30 -12.54 -12.32
C VAL A 129 -16.62 -13.18 -13.68
N LEU A 130 -15.61 -13.60 -14.44
CA LEU A 130 -15.81 -14.29 -15.71
C LEU A 130 -16.63 -15.58 -15.53
N GLY A 131 -16.38 -16.34 -14.45
CA GLY A 131 -17.15 -17.54 -14.11
C GLY A 131 -18.60 -17.25 -13.73
N ILE A 132 -18.88 -16.12 -13.09
CA ILE A 132 -20.25 -15.65 -12.84
C ILE A 132 -20.92 -15.32 -14.17
N LEU A 133 -20.29 -14.50 -15.01
CA LEU A 133 -20.85 -14.11 -16.31
C LEU A 133 -21.20 -15.34 -17.15
N LYS A 134 -20.29 -16.33 -17.24
CA LYS A 134 -20.50 -17.60 -17.97
C LYS A 134 -21.72 -18.38 -17.50
N ARG A 135 -22.08 -18.29 -16.22
CA ARG A 135 -23.27 -18.96 -15.66
C ARG A 135 -24.55 -18.13 -15.84
N THR A 136 -24.44 -16.80 -15.84
CA THR A 136 -25.59 -15.89 -15.97
C THR A 136 -26.10 -15.81 -17.41
N PHE A 137 -25.21 -15.76 -18.41
CA PHE A 137 -25.60 -15.62 -19.81
C PHE A 137 -25.64 -16.99 -20.51
N LYS A 138 -26.82 -17.37 -21.00
CA LYS A 138 -27.06 -18.63 -21.72
C LYS A 138 -26.55 -18.60 -23.16
N PHE A 139 -26.56 -17.43 -23.80
CA PHE A 139 -26.10 -17.23 -25.18
C PHE A 139 -24.99 -16.19 -25.22
N TRP A 140 -23.92 -16.50 -25.96
CA TRP A 140 -22.75 -15.64 -26.11
C TRP A 140 -22.56 -15.32 -27.59
N ASN A 141 -22.62 -14.04 -27.95
CA ASN A 141 -22.06 -13.55 -29.21
C ASN A 141 -20.71 -12.87 -28.92
N ILE A 142 -19.92 -12.62 -29.97
CA ILE A 142 -18.59 -12.00 -29.82
C ILE A 142 -18.70 -10.58 -29.28
N GLU A 143 -19.74 -9.84 -29.67
CA GLU A 143 -19.93 -8.43 -29.29
C GLU A 143 -20.31 -8.28 -27.81
N THR A 144 -21.31 -9.02 -27.33
CA THR A 144 -21.69 -9.09 -25.92
C THR A 144 -20.53 -9.62 -25.07
N PHE A 145 -19.76 -10.61 -25.54
CA PHE A 145 -18.55 -11.03 -24.81
C PHE A 145 -17.55 -9.89 -24.65
N LYS A 146 -17.27 -9.14 -25.73
CA LYS A 146 -16.36 -7.98 -25.68
C LYS A 146 -16.85 -6.93 -24.71
N ILE A 147 -18.14 -6.57 -24.76
CA ILE A 147 -18.75 -5.60 -23.85
C ILE A 147 -18.61 -6.10 -22.41
N LEU A 148 -19.10 -7.29 -22.09
CA LEU A 148 -19.07 -7.83 -20.73
C LEU A 148 -17.64 -7.99 -20.19
N PHE A 149 -16.71 -8.44 -21.01
CA PHE A 149 -15.32 -8.60 -20.61
C PHE A 149 -14.69 -7.24 -20.29
N THR A 150 -14.86 -6.25 -21.18
CA THR A 150 -14.27 -4.92 -20.99
C THR A 150 -14.92 -4.14 -19.84
N THR A 151 -16.20 -4.35 -19.56
CA THR A 151 -16.92 -3.65 -18.49
C THR A 151 -16.71 -4.30 -17.12
N TYR A 152 -16.65 -5.63 -17.02
CA TYR A 152 -16.63 -6.33 -15.73
C TYR A 152 -15.32 -7.01 -15.40
N VAL A 153 -14.64 -7.62 -16.37
CA VAL A 153 -13.43 -8.42 -16.11
C VAL A 153 -12.19 -7.53 -16.15
N ARG A 154 -12.06 -6.71 -17.20
CA ARG A 154 -10.90 -5.86 -17.44
C ARG A 154 -10.60 -4.86 -16.30
N PRO A 155 -11.56 -4.20 -15.65
CA PRO A 155 -11.24 -3.27 -14.56
C PRO A 155 -10.48 -3.91 -13.40
N HIS A 156 -10.70 -5.21 -13.13
CA HIS A 156 -9.95 -5.92 -12.09
C HIS A 156 -8.49 -6.18 -12.46
N LEU A 157 -8.18 -6.22 -13.76
CA LEU A 157 -6.83 -6.42 -14.28
C LEU A 157 -6.11 -5.09 -14.55
N ASP A 158 -6.84 -4.03 -14.88
CA ASP A 158 -6.25 -2.72 -15.18
C ASP A 158 -6.08 -1.85 -13.91
N TYR A 159 -6.76 -2.19 -12.81
CA TYR A 159 -6.65 -1.45 -11.56
C TYR A 159 -5.21 -1.43 -11.02
N ALA A 160 -4.73 -0.23 -10.69
CA ALA A 160 -3.37 0.03 -10.21
C ALA A 160 -2.26 -0.46 -11.17
N ALA A 161 -2.57 -0.74 -12.45
CA ALA A 161 -1.59 -1.20 -13.43
C ALA A 161 -0.35 -0.29 -13.53
N PRO A 162 -0.42 1.04 -13.46
CA PRO A 162 0.78 1.89 -13.45
C PRO A 162 1.73 1.61 -12.28
N VAL A 163 1.24 1.08 -11.16
CA VAL A 163 2.01 0.80 -9.95
C VAL A 163 2.81 -0.49 -10.09
N TRP A 164 2.18 -1.55 -10.60
CA TRP A 164 2.80 -2.89 -10.64
C TRP A 164 3.26 -3.33 -12.03
N ASN A 165 2.88 -2.62 -13.10
CA ASN A 165 3.35 -2.92 -14.45
C ASN A 165 4.80 -2.42 -14.60
N PRO A 166 5.78 -3.33 -14.72
CA PRO A 166 7.18 -2.95 -14.80
C PRO A 166 7.44 -2.14 -16.07
N TYR A 167 7.91 -0.90 -15.92
CA TYR A 167 8.30 -0.04 -17.04
C TYR A 167 9.42 -0.66 -17.91
N LYS A 168 10.18 -1.60 -17.35
CA LYS A 168 11.28 -2.29 -18.04
C LYS A 168 10.72 -3.38 -18.96
N LYS A 169 10.92 -3.22 -20.28
CA LYS A 169 10.51 -4.06 -21.43
C LYS A 169 10.62 -5.61 -21.30
N LYS A 170 11.27 -6.15 -20.27
CA LYS A 170 11.55 -7.59 -20.11
C LYS A 170 10.41 -8.40 -19.49
N LEU A 171 9.46 -7.76 -18.81
CA LEU A 171 8.33 -8.43 -18.19
C LEU A 171 7.07 -8.12 -18.99
N LYS A 172 6.89 -8.82 -20.11
CA LYS A 172 5.62 -8.80 -20.82
C LYS A 172 4.65 -9.72 -20.08
N CYS A 173 3.58 -9.16 -19.55
CA CYS A 173 2.37 -9.94 -19.29
C CYS A 173 1.78 -10.31 -20.65
N SER A 174 2.00 -11.56 -21.10
CA SER A 174 1.24 -12.13 -22.20
C SER A 174 -0.16 -12.44 -21.70
N PHE A 175 -1.14 -11.66 -22.14
CA PHE A 175 -2.56 -12.00 -22.07
C PHE A 175 -2.93 -12.93 -23.23
#